data_AF-A0A2V9D250-F1
#
_entry.id   AF-A0A2V9D250-F1
#
_cell.length_a   1.000
_cell.length_b   1.000
_cell.length_c   1.000
_cell.angle_alpha   90.00
_cell.angle_beta   90.00
_cell.angle_gamma   90.00
#
_symmetry.space_group_name_H-M   'P 1'
#
loop_
_entity.id
_entity.type
_entity.pdbx_description
1 polymer ?
#
loop_
_entity_poly.entity_id
_entity_poly.type
_entity_poly.pdbx_seq_one_letter_code
_entity_poly.pdbx_strand_id
1 'polypeptide(L)'
;MVAAVILALSAPALRAQRPSQPSAPQAPSASPDYSIKKNVNLVVLHVSVVNDRGQFVPGLKESDFHVMEDKADQKISVFSQEDVPVSMGLVIDNSGSMRDKRPQVNAAALTLVKTSNPQDEAFVVNFNDDFYLDTVHDFTNDVNEMKDALERIDARGSTALYDAVIGSLDHLKKGSKDKKVLLVVTDGVDNASRRTLANAVQEAQRSDALIYSVGIFSDDDIKHNRGDMKKARRALTELATSTGGLAFFPENVADTQAICTQIARDIRNQYTVAYYPTNSARDGSYRTVQISVAPQRGYGKLQVRTRTGYYARGPALTSSAGAGN
;
A
#
# COMPACT_ATOMS: atom_id res chain seq x y z
N MET A 1 87.56 -61.13 0.31
CA MET A 1 86.72 -60.19 -0.48
C MET A 1 85.96 -59.31 0.50
N VAL A 2 85.97 -58.01 0.23
CA VAL A 2 85.68 -56.90 1.14
C VAL A 2 84.18 -56.81 1.46
N ALA A 3 83.82 -56.70 2.75
CA ALA A 3 82.53 -56.15 3.18
C ALA A 3 82.73 -55.52 4.56
N ALA A 4 82.90 -54.20 4.56
CA ALA A 4 83.05 -53.36 5.74
C ALA A 4 81.70 -52.71 6.09
N VAL A 5 81.32 -52.84 7.37
CA VAL A 5 80.81 -51.84 8.34
C VAL A 5 79.72 -50.88 7.80
N ILE A 6 78.59 -50.67 8.48
CA ILE A 6 78.44 -49.60 9.47
C ILE A 6 77.10 -49.76 10.22
N LEU A 7 77.17 -49.78 11.56
CA LEU A 7 76.06 -49.56 12.49
C LEU A 7 75.57 -48.11 12.37
N ALA A 8 74.28 -47.92 12.10
CA ALA A 8 73.65 -46.60 12.15
C ALA A 8 73.03 -46.37 13.54
N LEU A 9 73.56 -45.37 14.26
CA LEU A 9 72.94 -44.79 15.45
C LEU A 9 71.75 -43.90 15.05
N SER A 10 70.59 -44.15 15.65
CA SER A 10 69.38 -43.31 15.54
C SER A 10 69.44 -42.14 16.54
N ALA A 11 69.47 -40.90 16.03
CA ALA A 11 69.32 -39.68 16.82
C ALA A 11 67.84 -39.26 16.94
N PRO A 12 67.40 -38.66 18.06
CA PRO A 12 66.02 -38.19 18.21
C PRO A 12 65.83 -36.84 17.52
N ALA A 13 64.73 -36.69 16.78
CA ALA A 13 64.37 -35.44 16.11
C ALA A 13 63.79 -34.43 17.11
N LEU A 14 64.46 -33.28 17.28
CA LEU A 14 63.90 -32.11 17.95
C LEU A 14 62.77 -31.52 17.09
N ARG A 15 61.56 -31.44 17.66
CA ARG A 15 60.39 -30.81 17.05
C ARG A 15 60.47 -29.29 17.28
N ALA A 16 60.84 -28.53 16.25
CA ALA A 16 60.81 -27.07 16.29
C ALA A 16 59.37 -26.55 16.42
N GLN A 17 59.07 -25.82 17.49
CA GLN A 17 57.80 -25.10 17.68
C GLN A 17 57.77 -23.91 16.71
N ARG A 18 56.74 -23.84 15.85
CA ARG A 18 56.48 -22.66 15.02
C ARG A 18 56.03 -21.50 15.91
N PRO A 19 56.49 -20.26 15.67
CA PRO A 19 55.98 -19.09 16.38
C PRO A 19 54.50 -18.87 16.04
N SER A 20 53.72 -18.60 17.08
CA SER A 20 52.29 -18.26 17.01
C SER A 20 52.07 -16.95 16.25
N GLN A 21 51.24 -16.99 15.20
CA GLN A 21 50.77 -15.79 14.50
C GLN A 21 49.86 -14.94 15.43
N PRO A 22 49.95 -13.60 15.40
CA PRO A 22 49.03 -12.73 16.12
C PRO A 22 47.60 -12.88 15.57
N SER A 23 46.65 -13.10 16.48
CA SER A 23 45.22 -13.18 16.18
C SER A 23 44.72 -11.86 15.57
N ALA A 24 44.03 -11.93 14.44
CA ALA A 24 43.34 -10.79 13.84
C ALA A 24 42.22 -10.27 14.78
N PRO A 25 41.90 -8.96 14.77
CA PRO A 25 40.81 -8.41 15.57
C PRO A 25 39.48 -9.07 15.20
N GLN A 26 38.80 -9.64 16.20
CA GLN A 26 37.43 -10.14 16.05
C GLN A 26 36.51 -8.97 15.69
N ALA A 27 35.79 -9.08 14.58
CA ALA A 27 34.72 -8.16 14.23
C ALA A 27 33.67 -8.14 15.36
N PRO A 28 33.10 -6.97 15.71
CA PRO A 28 32.12 -6.88 16.78
C PRO A 28 30.93 -7.79 16.48
N SER A 29 30.67 -8.70 17.41
CA SER A 29 29.49 -9.56 17.43
C SER A 29 28.24 -8.69 17.30
N ALA A 30 27.49 -8.89 16.21
CA ALA A 30 26.19 -8.28 16.01
C ALA A 30 25.33 -8.53 17.26
N SER A 31 24.88 -7.45 17.88
CA SER A 31 23.91 -7.49 18.97
C SER A 31 22.72 -8.35 18.55
N PRO A 32 22.18 -9.21 19.43
CA PRO A 32 20.95 -9.93 19.12
C PRO A 32 19.86 -8.90 18.84
N ASP A 33 19.36 -8.91 17.61
CA ASP A 33 18.24 -8.12 17.16
C ASP A 33 17.04 -8.50 18.04
N TYR A 34 16.78 -7.66 19.05
CA TYR A 34 15.67 -7.84 19.98
C TYR A 34 14.38 -7.53 19.22
N SER A 35 13.93 -8.45 18.38
CA SER A 35 12.59 -8.37 17.80
C SER A 35 11.60 -8.70 18.92
N ILE A 36 11.15 -7.68 19.65
CA ILE A 36 10.00 -7.83 20.54
C ILE A 36 8.80 -8.11 19.62
N LYS A 37 8.46 -9.39 19.46
CA LYS A 37 7.18 -9.83 18.89
C LYS A 37 6.06 -9.53 19.89
N LYS A 38 5.86 -8.25 20.21
CA LYS A 38 4.62 -7.83 20.85
C LYS A 38 3.56 -8.03 19.80
N ASN A 39 2.57 -8.86 20.07
CA ASN A 39 1.38 -8.97 19.24
C ASN A 39 0.66 -7.60 19.29
N VAL A 40 1.09 -6.66 18.43
CA VAL A 40 0.63 -5.28 18.45
C VAL A 40 -0.76 -5.25 17.84
N ASN A 41 -1.79 -5.11 18.68
CA ASN A 41 -3.11 -4.68 18.26
C ASN A 41 -3.09 -3.15 18.10
N LEU A 42 -2.16 -2.65 17.29
CA LEU A 42 -2.03 -1.22 17.01
C LEU A 42 -2.90 -0.91 15.80
N VAL A 43 -3.84 0.00 15.95
CA VAL A 43 -4.63 0.52 14.83
C VAL A 43 -3.89 1.73 14.30
N VAL A 44 -3.53 1.69 13.02
CA VAL A 44 -2.85 2.78 12.32
C VAL A 44 -3.85 3.51 11.44
N LEU A 45 -3.95 4.83 11.63
CA LEU A 45 -4.77 5.72 10.83
C LEU A 45 -3.87 6.67 10.04
N HIS A 46 -4.01 6.66 8.73
CA HIS A 46 -3.48 7.72 7.87
C HIS A 46 -4.50 8.84 7.77
N VAL A 47 -4.12 10.04 8.17
CA VAL A 47 -5.02 11.17 8.37
C VAL A 47 -4.58 12.34 7.50
N SER A 48 -5.44 12.73 6.56
CA SER A 48 -5.28 13.96 5.78
C SER A 48 -6.11 15.07 6.44
N VAL A 49 -5.49 16.21 6.74
CA VAL A 49 -6.17 17.39 7.28
C VAL A 49 -6.01 18.51 6.28
N VAL A 50 -7.14 18.99 5.76
CA VAL A 50 -7.16 20.04 4.73
C VAL A 50 -7.99 21.24 5.19
N ASN A 51 -7.63 22.43 4.70
CA ASN A 51 -8.41 23.64 4.90
C ASN A 51 -9.60 23.73 3.94
N ASP A 52 -10.36 24.83 4.04
CA ASP A 52 -11.48 25.17 3.16
C ASP A 52 -11.10 25.29 1.67
N ARG A 53 -9.83 25.51 1.36
CA ARG A 53 -9.23 25.55 0.02
C ARG A 53 -8.70 24.18 -0.45
N GLY A 54 -8.89 23.12 0.34
CA GLY A 54 -8.40 21.77 0.03
C GLY A 54 -6.88 21.61 0.15
N GLN A 55 -6.19 22.56 0.78
CA GLN A 55 -4.75 22.52 1.00
C GLN A 55 -4.45 21.80 2.30
N PHE A 56 -3.44 20.92 2.29
CA PHE A 56 -2.96 20.24 3.49
C PHE A 56 -2.52 21.25 4.55
N VAL A 57 -2.90 21.00 5.80
CA VAL A 57 -2.53 21.82 6.97
C VAL A 57 -1.38 21.14 7.70
N PRO A 58 -0.13 21.61 7.55
CA PRO A 58 1.04 21.03 8.21
C PRO A 58 1.19 21.52 9.65
N GLY A 59 2.03 20.83 10.44
CA GLY A 59 2.47 21.32 11.75
C GLY A 59 1.46 21.17 12.88
N LEU A 60 0.39 20.41 12.66
CA LEU A 60 -0.53 20.02 13.73
C LEU A 60 0.18 19.10 14.70
N LYS A 61 -0.15 19.24 15.98
CA LYS A 61 0.41 18.45 17.07
C LYS A 61 -0.55 17.34 17.45
N GLU A 62 -0.05 16.28 18.07
CA GLU A 62 -0.87 15.20 18.64
C GLU A 62 -2.06 15.73 19.46
N SER A 63 -1.83 16.77 20.28
CA SER A 63 -2.85 17.39 21.12
C SER A 63 -4.01 18.05 20.36
N ASP A 64 -3.84 18.30 19.06
CA ASP A 64 -4.91 18.84 18.21
C ASP A 64 -5.89 17.75 17.76
N PHE A 65 -5.54 16.47 17.88
CA PHE A 65 -6.33 15.34 17.40
C PHE A 65 -7.11 14.68 18.53
N HIS A 66 -8.33 14.29 18.20
CA HIS A 66 -9.20 13.50 19.07
C HIS A 66 -9.72 12.29 18.30
N VAL A 67 -9.46 11.09 18.82
CA VAL A 67 -9.78 9.81 18.18
C VAL A 67 -10.83 9.07 19.01
N MET A 68 -11.88 8.60 18.33
CA MET A 68 -12.92 7.76 18.90
C MET A 68 -13.04 6.46 18.12
N GLU A 69 -13.19 5.35 18.83
CA GLU A 69 -13.57 4.04 18.29
C GLU A 69 -14.93 3.65 18.89
N ASP A 70 -15.93 3.40 18.06
CA ASP A 70 -17.29 3.04 18.51
C ASP A 70 -17.85 3.99 19.59
N LYS A 71 -17.57 5.29 19.41
CA LYS A 71 -17.92 6.40 20.32
C LYS A 71 -17.18 6.38 21.67
N ALA A 72 -16.15 5.55 21.83
CA ALA A 72 -15.26 5.55 22.98
C ALA A 72 -13.92 6.21 22.66
N ASP A 73 -13.46 7.10 23.53
CA ASP A 73 -12.21 7.83 23.37
C ASP A 73 -11.00 6.89 23.35
N GLN A 74 -10.08 7.16 22.44
CA GLN A 74 -8.84 6.41 22.26
C GLN A 74 -7.64 7.29 22.55
N LYS A 75 -6.69 6.75 23.32
CA LYS A 75 -5.43 7.43 23.60
C LYS A 75 -4.46 7.22 22.43
N ILE A 76 -4.06 8.31 21.79
CA ILE A 76 -3.01 8.29 20.77
C ILE A 76 -1.72 7.77 21.41
N SER A 77 -1.12 6.78 20.75
CA SER A 77 0.09 6.09 21.19
C SER A 77 1.27 6.35 20.25
N VAL A 78 0.99 6.65 18.98
CA VAL A 78 1.98 7.07 17.99
C VAL A 78 1.39 8.25 17.21
N PHE A 79 2.19 9.29 17.04
CA PHE A 79 1.90 10.44 16.21
C PHE A 79 3.13 10.81 15.40
N SER A 80 3.00 10.85 14.07
CA SER A 80 4.06 11.34 13.20
C SER A 80 3.50 12.06 11.98
N GLN A 81 4.33 12.94 11.39
CA GLN A 81 4.05 13.63 10.14
C GLN A 81 5.30 13.49 9.26
N GLU A 82 5.42 12.35 8.59
CA GLU A 82 6.60 12.00 7.81
C GLU A 82 6.22 11.55 6.39
N ASP A 83 7.07 11.89 5.44
CA ASP A 83 7.03 11.38 4.07
C ASP A 83 7.62 9.96 4.04
N VAL A 84 6.82 8.99 4.48
CA VAL A 84 7.21 7.57 4.50
C VAL A 84 7.03 6.94 3.12
N PRO A 85 7.99 6.11 2.65
CA PRO A 85 7.83 5.41 1.39
C PRO A 85 6.60 4.47 1.37
N VAL A 86 6.03 4.25 0.20
CA VAL A 86 4.79 3.49 0.01
C VAL A 86 4.97 2.30 -0.93
N SER A 87 4.17 1.26 -0.71
CA SER A 87 3.90 0.22 -1.69
C SER A 87 2.60 0.57 -2.42
N MET A 88 2.67 0.79 -3.73
CA MET A 88 1.56 1.30 -4.53
C MET A 88 1.09 0.30 -5.58
N GLY A 89 -0.21 0.13 -5.75
CA GLY A 89 -0.78 -0.57 -6.90
C GLY A 89 -1.45 0.41 -7.86
N LEU A 90 -1.12 0.32 -9.15
CA LEU A 90 -1.77 1.06 -10.23
C LEU A 90 -2.73 0.10 -10.96
N VAL A 91 -4.03 0.21 -10.69
CA VAL A 91 -5.08 -0.65 -11.22
C VAL A 91 -5.81 0.07 -12.34
N ILE A 92 -5.47 -0.24 -13.58
CA ILE A 92 -5.87 0.54 -14.75
C ILE A 92 -6.77 -0.29 -15.67
N ASP A 93 -7.94 0.25 -15.96
CA ASP A 93 -8.92 -0.35 -16.86
C ASP A 93 -8.40 -0.40 -18.30
N ASN A 94 -8.56 -1.55 -18.93
CA ASN A 94 -8.19 -1.89 -20.30
C ASN A 94 -9.39 -2.45 -21.08
N SER A 95 -10.61 -2.08 -20.69
CA SER A 95 -11.83 -2.34 -21.44
C SER A 95 -11.82 -1.61 -22.79
N GLY A 96 -12.72 -2.00 -23.70
CA GLY A 96 -12.79 -1.42 -25.05
C GLY A 96 -13.00 0.10 -25.06
N SER A 97 -13.77 0.66 -24.11
CA SER A 97 -14.07 2.09 -24.00
C SER A 97 -12.84 2.93 -23.60
N MET A 98 -11.86 2.32 -22.95
CA MET A 98 -10.64 2.99 -22.51
C MET A 98 -9.62 3.23 -23.62
N ARG A 99 -9.82 2.67 -24.83
CA ARG A 99 -8.84 2.70 -25.92
C ARG A 99 -8.27 4.09 -26.20
N ASP A 100 -9.13 5.09 -26.33
CA ASP A 100 -8.71 6.46 -26.68
C ASP A 100 -8.28 7.28 -25.45
N LYS A 101 -8.62 6.82 -24.24
CA LYS A 101 -8.30 7.46 -22.95
C LYS A 101 -6.95 6.97 -22.39
N ARG A 102 -6.53 5.77 -22.80
CA ARG A 102 -5.35 5.06 -22.28
C ARG A 102 -4.04 5.84 -22.38
N PRO A 103 -3.69 6.51 -23.50
CA PRO A 103 -2.44 7.27 -23.58
C PRO A 103 -2.33 8.34 -22.49
N GLN A 104 -3.41 9.09 -22.23
CA GLN A 104 -3.45 10.11 -21.19
C GLN A 104 -3.45 9.51 -19.79
N VAL A 105 -4.15 8.39 -19.57
CA VAL A 105 -4.14 7.67 -18.29
C VAL A 105 -2.74 7.15 -17.96
N ASN A 106 -2.04 6.57 -18.95
CA ASN A 106 -0.67 6.10 -18.78
C ASN A 106 0.27 7.25 -18.44
N ALA A 107 0.16 8.39 -19.13
CA ALA A 107 0.95 9.58 -18.83
C ALA A 107 0.70 10.12 -17.41
N ALA A 108 -0.56 10.10 -16.97
CA ALA A 108 -0.95 10.53 -15.63
C ALA A 108 -0.44 9.57 -14.54
N ALA A 109 -0.61 8.26 -14.71
CA ALA A 109 -0.09 7.24 -13.79
C ALA A 109 1.44 7.29 -13.70
N LEU A 110 2.13 7.49 -14.83
CA LEU A 110 3.58 7.69 -14.84
C LEU A 110 4.00 8.99 -14.14
N THR A 111 3.18 10.05 -14.23
CA THR A 111 3.42 11.30 -13.50
C THR A 111 3.31 11.10 -11.99
N LEU A 112 2.34 10.31 -11.52
CA LEU A 112 2.22 9.93 -10.10
C LEU A 112 3.52 9.28 -9.63
N VAL A 113 3.97 8.22 -10.30
CA VAL A 113 5.22 7.51 -9.98
C VAL A 113 6.43 8.45 -9.97
N LYS A 114 6.59 9.28 -10.99
CA LYS A 114 7.73 10.21 -11.10
C LYS A 114 7.73 11.32 -10.04
N THR A 115 6.55 11.69 -9.53
CA THR A 115 6.39 12.73 -8.49
C THR A 115 6.46 12.15 -7.07
N SER A 116 6.43 10.81 -6.97
CA SER A 116 6.44 10.07 -5.72
C SER A 116 7.85 10.00 -5.10
N ASN A 117 7.99 9.37 -3.93
CA ASN A 117 9.28 9.24 -3.26
C ASN A 117 10.15 8.22 -4.01
N PRO A 118 11.47 8.45 -4.22
CA PRO A 118 12.34 7.50 -4.93
C PRO A 118 12.46 6.11 -4.28
N GLN A 119 12.09 5.98 -3.00
CA GLN A 119 12.04 4.71 -2.28
C GLN A 119 10.69 4.02 -2.38
N ASP A 120 9.72 4.64 -3.04
CA ASP A 120 8.43 4.02 -3.34
C ASP A 120 8.63 2.85 -4.30
N GLU A 121 7.80 1.85 -4.11
CA GLU A 121 7.74 0.70 -4.97
C GLU A 121 6.29 0.56 -5.45
N ALA A 122 6.11 0.12 -6.69
CA ALA A 122 4.79 -0.03 -7.27
C ALA A 122 4.66 -1.29 -8.12
N PHE A 123 3.40 -1.65 -8.38
CA PHE A 123 3.04 -2.62 -9.40
C PHE A 123 1.91 -2.10 -10.28
N VAL A 124 1.74 -2.69 -11.45
CA VAL A 124 0.69 -2.34 -12.40
C VAL A 124 -0.20 -3.57 -12.62
N VAL A 125 -1.49 -3.39 -12.38
CA VAL A 125 -2.54 -4.34 -12.77
C VAL A 125 -3.36 -3.68 -13.87
N ASN A 126 -3.37 -4.30 -15.04
CA ASN A 126 -4.32 -3.97 -16.07
C ASN A 126 -5.49 -4.94 -15.98
N PHE A 127 -6.72 -4.48 -16.28
CA PHE A 127 -7.89 -5.35 -16.20
C PHE A 127 -8.94 -5.04 -17.26
N ASN A 128 -9.66 -6.06 -17.69
CA ASN A 128 -10.84 -5.98 -18.56
C ASN A 128 -11.86 -7.05 -18.11
N ASP A 129 -12.06 -8.14 -18.86
CA ASP A 129 -12.82 -9.31 -18.42
C ASP A 129 -12.12 -10.04 -17.26
N ASP A 130 -10.77 -10.03 -17.27
CA ASP A 130 -9.90 -10.55 -16.22
C ASP A 130 -8.91 -9.47 -15.78
N PHE A 131 -8.24 -9.66 -14.64
CA PHE A 131 -7.14 -8.79 -14.18
C PHE A 131 -5.80 -9.53 -14.26
N TYR A 132 -4.74 -8.80 -14.58
CA TYR A 132 -3.41 -9.37 -14.77
C TYR A 132 -2.33 -8.40 -14.29
N LEU A 133 -1.32 -8.96 -13.61
CA LEU A 133 -0.14 -8.24 -13.15
C LEU A 133 0.83 -8.10 -14.32
N ASP A 134 1.14 -6.87 -14.72
CA ASP A 134 1.98 -6.59 -15.89
C ASP A 134 3.41 -6.18 -15.54
N THR A 135 3.72 -5.94 -14.27
CA THR A 135 5.09 -5.83 -13.82
C THR A 135 5.77 -7.19 -13.81
N VAL A 136 7.07 -7.22 -14.11
CA VAL A 136 7.86 -8.45 -14.13
C VAL A 136 8.04 -8.96 -12.70
N HIS A 137 8.23 -8.03 -11.77
CA HIS A 137 8.34 -8.31 -10.35
C HIS A 137 7.03 -8.01 -9.62
N ASP A 138 6.89 -8.58 -8.42
CA ASP A 138 5.74 -8.26 -7.54
C ASP A 138 5.66 -6.75 -7.26
N PHE A 139 6.83 -6.09 -7.13
CA PHE A 139 6.98 -4.64 -6.95
C PHE A 139 8.27 -4.17 -7.63
N THR A 140 8.26 -2.94 -8.15
CA THR A 140 9.42 -2.29 -8.77
C THR A 140 9.48 -0.81 -8.42
N ASN A 141 10.68 -0.25 -8.38
CA ASN A 141 10.90 1.20 -8.37
C ASN A 141 11.47 1.71 -9.70
N ASP A 142 11.58 0.83 -10.72
CA ASP A 142 12.03 1.19 -12.06
C ASP A 142 10.87 1.83 -12.84
N VAL A 143 11.03 3.13 -13.13
CA VAL A 143 10.09 3.93 -13.91
C VAL A 143 9.91 3.39 -15.33
N ASN A 144 10.94 2.78 -15.91
CA ASN A 144 10.84 2.17 -17.25
C ASN A 144 10.02 0.89 -17.21
N GLU A 145 10.22 0.02 -16.21
CA GLU A 145 9.39 -1.18 -16.04
C GLU A 145 7.92 -0.79 -15.85
N MET A 146 7.63 0.22 -15.03
CA MET A 146 6.27 0.73 -14.85
C MET A 146 5.69 1.32 -16.13
N LYS A 147 6.48 2.07 -16.89
CA LYS A 147 6.08 2.60 -18.19
C LYS A 147 5.72 1.47 -19.16
N ASP A 148 6.59 0.48 -19.29
CA ASP A 148 6.39 -0.67 -20.18
C ASP A 148 5.13 -1.47 -19.77
N ALA A 149 4.91 -1.65 -18.47
CA ALA A 149 3.70 -2.31 -17.94
C ALA A 149 2.41 -1.52 -18.22
N LEU A 150 2.45 -0.17 -18.15
CA LEU A 150 1.31 0.69 -18.48
C LEU A 150 1.03 0.69 -19.99
N GLU A 151 2.06 0.61 -20.83
CA GLU A 151 1.94 0.62 -22.30
C GLU A 151 1.42 -0.70 -22.88
N ARG A 152 1.29 -1.75 -22.07
CA ARG A 152 0.59 -3.00 -22.44
C ARG A 152 -0.91 -2.80 -22.55
N ILE A 153 -1.30 -2.19 -23.65
CA ILE A 153 -2.69 -1.88 -23.97
C ILE A 153 -3.25 -3.04 -24.79
N ASP A 154 -4.21 -3.74 -24.20
CA ASP A 154 -5.08 -4.64 -24.92
C ASP A 154 -6.53 -4.25 -24.67
N ALA A 155 -6.87 -3.03 -25.10
CA ALA A 155 -8.17 -2.38 -24.90
C ALA A 155 -9.31 -3.15 -25.61
N ARG A 156 -9.88 -4.12 -24.89
CA ARG A 156 -10.88 -5.09 -25.35
C ARG A 156 -11.78 -5.50 -24.18
N GLY A 157 -12.94 -6.08 -24.50
CA GLY A 157 -13.74 -6.78 -23.50
C GLY A 157 -14.48 -5.85 -22.55
N SER A 158 -14.86 -6.42 -21.42
CA SER A 158 -15.72 -5.83 -20.39
C SER A 158 -14.89 -5.25 -19.23
N THR A 159 -15.52 -4.98 -18.09
CA THR A 159 -14.92 -4.32 -16.92
C THR A 159 -15.19 -5.14 -15.64
N ALA A 160 -14.19 -5.89 -15.18
CA ALA A 160 -14.17 -6.67 -13.94
C ALA A 160 -13.45 -5.91 -12.80
N LEU A 161 -13.94 -4.71 -12.52
CA LEU A 161 -13.40 -3.76 -11.53
C LEU A 161 -13.28 -4.36 -10.13
N TYR A 162 -14.33 -5.02 -9.62
CA TYR A 162 -14.36 -5.54 -8.26
C TYR A 162 -13.36 -6.69 -8.06
N ASP A 163 -13.27 -7.61 -9.02
CA ASP A 163 -12.30 -8.69 -9.00
C ASP A 163 -10.86 -8.12 -9.06
N ALA A 164 -10.62 -7.11 -9.91
CA ALA A 164 -9.32 -6.43 -10.03
C ALA A 164 -8.90 -5.72 -8.74
N VAL A 165 -9.81 -5.00 -8.09
CA VAL A 165 -9.54 -4.33 -6.81
C VAL A 165 -9.21 -5.35 -5.73
N ILE A 166 -10.01 -6.41 -5.59
CA ILE A 166 -9.78 -7.46 -4.58
C ILE A 166 -8.43 -8.16 -4.81
N GLY A 167 -8.13 -8.54 -6.06
CA GLY A 167 -6.86 -9.15 -6.42
C GLY A 167 -5.67 -8.24 -6.13
N SER A 168 -5.81 -6.95 -6.42
CA SER A 168 -4.74 -5.97 -6.17
C SER A 168 -4.54 -5.66 -4.68
N LEU A 169 -5.61 -5.66 -3.88
CA LEU A 169 -5.53 -5.56 -2.42
C LEU A 169 -4.82 -6.77 -1.80
N ASP A 170 -5.01 -7.97 -2.36
CA ASP A 170 -4.28 -9.16 -1.92
C ASP A 170 -2.80 -9.07 -2.29
N HIS A 171 -2.49 -8.66 -3.53
CA HIS A 171 -1.12 -8.48 -3.99
C HIS A 171 -0.36 -7.39 -3.22
N LEU A 172 -1.05 -6.31 -2.79
CA LEU A 172 -0.48 -5.24 -1.97
C LEU A 172 0.17 -5.75 -0.66
N LYS A 173 -0.30 -6.89 -0.13
CA LYS A 173 0.26 -7.52 1.08
C LYS A 173 1.70 -7.99 0.90
N LYS A 174 2.16 -8.21 -0.34
CA LYS A 174 3.54 -8.60 -0.64
C LYS A 174 4.54 -7.43 -0.58
N GLY A 175 4.06 -6.19 -0.60
CA GLY A 175 4.95 -5.02 -0.62
C GLY A 175 5.73 -4.87 0.68
N SER A 176 6.93 -4.29 0.60
CA SER A 176 7.86 -4.11 1.71
C SER A 176 7.56 -2.91 2.60
N LYS A 177 6.74 -1.94 2.15
CA LYS A 177 6.43 -0.71 2.90
C LYS A 177 5.17 -0.84 3.75
N ASP A 178 5.14 -0.23 4.92
CA ASP A 178 3.96 -0.26 5.79
C ASP A 178 2.75 0.46 5.16
N LYS A 179 3.00 1.60 4.49
CA LYS A 179 1.96 2.39 3.85
C LYS A 179 1.58 1.79 2.50
N LYS A 180 0.33 1.36 2.38
CA LYS A 180 -0.22 0.74 1.16
C LYS A 180 -1.17 1.70 0.46
N VAL A 181 -1.00 1.87 -0.84
CA VAL A 181 -1.87 2.74 -1.66
C VAL A 181 -2.33 1.99 -2.89
N LEU A 182 -3.59 2.19 -3.28
CA LEU A 182 -4.14 1.68 -4.53
C LEU A 182 -4.72 2.85 -5.33
N LEU A 183 -4.23 3.07 -6.56
CA LEU A 183 -4.87 3.94 -7.52
C LEU A 183 -5.70 3.10 -8.48
N VAL A 184 -6.99 3.38 -8.59
CA VAL A 184 -7.91 2.71 -9.51
C VAL A 184 -8.38 3.70 -10.57
N VAL A 185 -8.20 3.38 -11.85
CA VAL A 185 -8.63 4.24 -12.97
C VAL A 185 -9.51 3.45 -13.92
N THR A 186 -10.72 3.94 -14.18
CA THR A 186 -11.72 3.31 -15.06
C THR A 186 -12.66 4.35 -15.65
N ASP A 187 -13.32 4.04 -16.76
CA ASP A 187 -14.40 4.84 -17.33
C ASP A 187 -15.79 4.19 -17.23
N GLY A 188 -15.87 2.98 -16.68
CA GLY A 188 -17.02 2.11 -16.81
C GLY A 188 -17.68 1.69 -15.50
N VAL A 189 -18.83 1.03 -15.63
CA VAL A 189 -19.44 0.26 -14.56
C VAL A 189 -18.91 -1.17 -14.63
N ASP A 190 -18.71 -1.77 -13.47
CA ASP A 190 -18.44 -3.20 -13.40
C ASP A 190 -19.59 -4.03 -14.03
N ASN A 191 -19.24 -4.89 -14.97
CA ASN A 191 -20.19 -5.74 -15.69
C ASN A 191 -19.69 -7.18 -15.90
N ALA A 192 -18.50 -7.51 -15.39
CA ALA A 192 -17.87 -8.83 -15.56
C ALA A 192 -17.34 -9.45 -14.26
N SER A 193 -17.31 -8.71 -13.13
CA SER A 193 -16.79 -9.29 -11.89
C SER A 193 -17.68 -10.41 -11.37
N ARG A 194 -17.05 -11.44 -10.81
CA ARG A 194 -17.74 -12.48 -10.04
C ARG A 194 -18.09 -12.01 -8.63
N ARG A 195 -17.32 -11.05 -8.12
CA ARG A 195 -17.55 -10.42 -6.81
C ARG A 195 -18.42 -9.18 -6.95
N THR A 196 -19.05 -8.80 -5.84
CA THR A 196 -19.90 -7.59 -5.77
C THR A 196 -19.13 -6.39 -5.23
N LEU A 197 -19.66 -5.18 -5.43
CA LEU A 197 -19.17 -3.96 -4.78
C LEU A 197 -19.03 -4.14 -3.27
N ALA A 198 -20.01 -4.76 -2.61
CA ALA A 198 -19.99 -4.98 -1.18
C ALA A 198 -18.82 -5.87 -0.75
N ASN A 199 -18.46 -6.88 -1.55
CA ASN A 199 -17.27 -7.69 -1.29
C ASN A 199 -15.99 -6.85 -1.44
N ALA A 200 -15.87 -6.05 -2.51
CA ALA A 200 -14.69 -5.21 -2.73
C ALA A 200 -14.51 -4.15 -1.63
N VAL A 201 -15.60 -3.52 -1.18
CA VAL A 201 -15.59 -2.57 -0.05
C VAL A 201 -15.20 -3.27 1.25
N GLN A 202 -15.73 -4.47 1.50
CA GLN A 202 -15.36 -5.24 2.69
C GLN A 202 -13.87 -5.62 2.69
N GLU A 203 -13.31 -6.04 1.57
CA GLU A 203 -11.88 -6.34 1.44
C GLU A 203 -11.03 -5.06 1.58
N ALA A 204 -11.47 -3.94 0.99
CA ALA A 204 -10.83 -2.64 1.18
C ALA A 204 -10.78 -2.24 2.65
N GLN A 205 -11.89 -2.40 3.39
CA GLN A 205 -11.98 -2.13 4.82
C GLN A 205 -11.17 -3.09 5.70
N ARG A 206 -10.90 -4.31 5.22
CA ARG A 206 -10.02 -5.29 5.90
C ARG A 206 -8.55 -5.05 5.62
N SER A 207 -8.24 -4.44 4.48
CA SER A 207 -6.90 -3.99 4.16
C SER A 207 -6.51 -2.76 4.99
N ASP A 208 -5.21 -2.49 5.02
CA ASP A 208 -4.65 -1.21 5.49
C ASP A 208 -4.32 -0.28 4.31
N ALA A 209 -4.88 -0.55 3.13
CA ALA A 209 -4.63 0.23 1.92
C ALA A 209 -5.50 1.48 1.86
N LEU A 210 -4.91 2.56 1.36
CA LEU A 210 -5.60 3.79 0.99
C LEU A 210 -5.95 3.75 -0.50
N ILE A 211 -7.24 3.79 -0.84
CA ILE A 211 -7.71 3.69 -2.23
C ILE A 211 -8.06 5.07 -2.77
N TYR A 212 -7.41 5.46 -3.86
CA TYR A 212 -7.81 6.57 -4.71
C TYR A 212 -8.46 6.03 -5.97
N SER A 213 -9.54 6.65 -6.42
CA SER A 213 -10.20 6.28 -7.66
C SER A 213 -10.33 7.46 -8.61
N VAL A 214 -10.19 7.22 -9.90
CA VAL A 214 -10.40 8.20 -10.97
C VAL A 214 -11.37 7.61 -11.98
N GLY A 215 -12.58 8.18 -12.05
CA GLY A 215 -13.63 7.81 -12.99
C GLY A 215 -13.64 8.75 -14.20
N ILE A 216 -13.31 8.26 -15.39
CA ILE A 216 -13.14 9.07 -16.61
C ILE A 216 -14.36 8.94 -17.51
N PHE A 217 -15.42 9.67 -17.19
CA PHE A 217 -16.68 9.61 -17.93
C PHE A 217 -16.69 10.63 -19.06
N SER A 218 -17.03 10.23 -20.29
CA SER A 218 -17.25 11.18 -21.37
C SER A 218 -18.65 11.79 -21.30
N ASP A 219 -18.84 12.94 -21.93
CA ASP A 219 -20.16 13.56 -22.10
C ASP A 219 -21.17 12.60 -22.73
N ASP A 220 -20.72 11.80 -23.70
CA ASP A 220 -21.56 10.83 -24.39
C ASP A 220 -21.94 9.67 -23.48
N ASP A 221 -21.02 9.20 -22.63
CA ASP A 221 -21.31 8.20 -21.60
C ASP A 221 -22.39 8.71 -20.63
N ILE A 222 -22.29 9.97 -20.21
CA ILE A 222 -23.25 10.58 -19.29
C ILE A 222 -24.61 10.81 -19.96
N LYS A 223 -24.64 11.21 -21.22
CA LYS A 223 -25.88 11.47 -21.96
C LYS A 223 -26.66 10.20 -22.23
N HIS A 224 -25.98 9.14 -22.69
CA HIS A 224 -26.64 7.91 -23.12
C HIS A 224 -26.80 6.89 -21.99
N ASN A 225 -25.89 6.88 -21.01
CA ASN A 225 -25.82 5.88 -19.94
C ASN A 225 -25.80 6.52 -18.55
N ARG A 226 -26.56 7.61 -18.33
CA ARG A 226 -26.61 8.37 -17.07
C ARG A 226 -26.76 7.49 -15.82
N GLY A 227 -27.62 6.46 -15.90
CA GLY A 227 -27.87 5.55 -14.78
C GLY A 227 -26.62 4.76 -14.39
N ASP A 228 -25.87 4.29 -15.40
CA ASP A 228 -24.65 3.52 -15.20
C ASP A 228 -23.51 4.42 -14.74
N MET A 229 -23.33 5.62 -15.31
CA MET A 229 -22.34 6.59 -14.81
C MET A 229 -22.58 6.96 -13.35
N LYS A 230 -23.85 7.06 -12.92
CA LYS A 230 -24.18 7.25 -11.49
C LYS A 230 -23.78 6.05 -10.64
N LYS A 231 -23.94 4.82 -11.12
CA LYS A 231 -23.50 3.59 -10.43
C LYS A 231 -21.98 3.52 -10.34
N ALA A 232 -21.26 3.76 -11.44
CA ALA A 232 -19.79 3.81 -11.47
C ALA A 232 -19.26 4.84 -10.48
N ARG A 233 -19.79 6.07 -10.53
CA ARG A 233 -19.44 7.14 -9.60
C ARG A 233 -19.63 6.72 -8.14
N ARG A 234 -20.78 6.11 -7.83
CA ARG A 234 -21.07 5.61 -6.48
C ARG A 234 -20.06 4.53 -6.06
N ALA A 235 -19.83 3.53 -6.89
CA ALA A 235 -18.92 2.42 -6.60
C ALA A 235 -17.49 2.91 -6.31
N LEU A 236 -16.95 3.77 -7.18
CA LEU A 236 -15.61 4.35 -7.02
C LEU A 236 -15.50 5.23 -5.78
N THR A 237 -16.56 5.98 -5.45
CA THR A 237 -16.63 6.79 -4.23
C THR A 237 -16.66 5.91 -2.98
N GLU A 238 -17.47 4.85 -2.99
CA GLU A 238 -17.63 3.94 -1.85
C GLU A 238 -16.31 3.19 -1.55
N LEU A 239 -15.63 2.69 -2.59
CA LEU A 239 -14.30 2.08 -2.47
C LEU A 239 -13.28 3.06 -1.84
N ALA A 240 -13.15 4.27 -2.41
CA ALA A 240 -12.18 5.24 -1.94
C ALA A 240 -12.46 5.72 -0.51
N THR A 241 -13.70 6.13 -0.23
CA THR A 241 -14.07 6.70 1.09
C THR A 241 -14.06 5.67 2.21
N SER A 242 -14.29 4.38 1.92
CA SER A 242 -14.19 3.31 2.92
C SER A 242 -12.79 3.20 3.56
N THR A 243 -11.76 3.61 2.82
CA THR A 243 -10.35 3.56 3.23
C THR A 243 -9.76 4.92 3.64
N GLY A 244 -10.55 6.00 3.51
CA GLY A 244 -10.10 7.37 3.75
C GLY A 244 -9.43 8.04 2.55
N GLY A 245 -9.51 7.45 1.36
CA GLY A 245 -9.03 8.05 0.12
C GLY A 245 -10.08 8.94 -0.55
N LEU A 246 -9.85 9.28 -1.83
CA LEU A 246 -10.74 10.14 -2.61
C LEU A 246 -11.06 9.54 -3.98
N ALA A 247 -12.26 9.85 -4.45
CA ALA A 247 -12.69 9.60 -5.82
C ALA A 247 -12.70 10.91 -6.61
N PHE A 248 -12.09 10.90 -7.79
CA PHE A 248 -12.02 12.02 -8.72
C PHE A 248 -12.79 11.69 -9.99
N PHE A 249 -13.47 12.69 -10.53
CA PHE A 249 -14.28 12.57 -11.75
C PHE A 249 -13.98 13.77 -12.64
N PRO A 250 -12.84 13.77 -13.35
CA PRO A 250 -12.48 14.88 -14.23
C PRO A 250 -13.52 15.07 -15.33
N GLU A 251 -13.71 16.32 -15.76
CA GLU A 251 -14.54 16.64 -16.92
C GLU A 251 -13.84 16.20 -18.22
N ASN A 252 -12.50 16.32 -18.26
CA ASN A 252 -11.69 15.92 -19.41
C ASN A 252 -10.59 14.95 -19.00
N VAL A 253 -10.30 13.97 -19.85
CA VAL A 253 -9.21 13.00 -19.61
C VAL A 253 -7.85 13.67 -19.37
N ALA A 254 -7.61 14.86 -19.95
CA ALA A 254 -6.39 15.64 -19.77
C ALA A 254 -6.17 16.08 -18.30
N ASP A 255 -7.22 16.24 -17.52
CA ASP A 255 -7.13 16.66 -16.11
C ASP A 255 -6.61 15.52 -15.21
N THR A 256 -6.61 14.28 -15.70
CA THR A 256 -6.13 13.09 -14.98
C THR A 256 -4.68 13.26 -14.52
N GLN A 257 -3.84 13.93 -15.30
CA GLN A 257 -2.44 14.18 -14.94
C GLN A 257 -2.31 15.13 -13.73
N ALA A 258 -3.12 16.20 -13.70
CA ALA A 258 -3.15 17.13 -12.57
C ALA A 258 -3.68 16.43 -11.30
N ILE A 259 -4.71 15.58 -11.46
CA ILE A 259 -5.26 14.74 -10.39
C ILE A 259 -4.20 13.79 -9.85
N CYS A 260 -3.47 13.07 -10.70
CA CYS A 260 -2.39 12.16 -10.28
C CYS A 260 -1.28 12.90 -9.53
N THR A 261 -0.95 14.12 -9.95
CA THR A 261 0.01 14.98 -9.23
C THR A 261 -0.54 15.38 -7.84
N GLN A 262 -1.84 15.69 -7.75
CA GLN A 262 -2.49 15.97 -6.47
C GLN A 262 -2.51 14.75 -5.55
N ILE A 263 -2.79 13.57 -6.08
CA ILE A 263 -2.75 12.30 -5.35
C ILE A 263 -1.35 12.04 -4.82
N ALA A 264 -0.30 12.22 -5.64
CA ALA A 264 1.10 12.08 -5.20
C ALA A 264 1.39 12.96 -3.97
N ARG A 265 0.96 14.23 -4.00
CA ARG A 265 1.13 15.15 -2.87
C ARG A 265 0.31 14.74 -1.66
N ASP A 266 -0.92 14.29 -1.85
CA ASP A 266 -1.80 13.88 -0.74
C ASP A 266 -1.34 12.57 -0.09
N ILE A 267 -0.71 11.66 -0.85
CA ILE A 267 -0.05 10.47 -0.27
C ILE A 267 1.13 10.89 0.62
N ARG A 268 1.93 11.87 0.21
CA ARG A 268 3.12 12.30 0.97
C ARG A 268 2.79 13.18 2.17
N ASN A 269 1.65 13.89 2.13
CA ASN A 269 1.26 14.84 3.16
C ASN A 269 0.13 14.30 4.04
N GLN A 270 0.46 13.39 4.95
CA GLN A 270 -0.48 12.82 5.92
C GLN A 270 0.14 12.71 7.31
N TYR A 271 -0.72 12.73 8.31
CA TYR A 271 -0.38 12.36 9.67
C TYR A 271 -0.59 10.86 9.84
N THR A 272 0.31 10.21 10.57
CA THR A 272 0.09 8.86 11.08
C THR A 272 -0.32 8.96 12.53
N VAL A 273 -1.54 8.53 12.83
CA VAL A 273 -2.11 8.48 14.18
C VAL A 273 -2.38 7.03 14.50
N ALA A 274 -1.75 6.50 15.55
CA ALA A 274 -1.98 5.13 15.96
C ALA A 274 -2.33 5.01 17.44
N TYR A 275 -3.20 4.06 17.76
CA TYR A 275 -3.67 3.81 19.13
C TYR A 275 -3.85 2.31 19.38
N TYR A 276 -3.83 1.93 20.64
CA TYR A 276 -4.27 0.61 21.08
C TYR A 276 -5.76 0.69 21.43
N PRO A 277 -6.63 -0.10 20.78
CA PRO A 277 -8.06 -0.10 21.07
C PRO A 277 -8.33 -0.41 22.53
N THR A 278 -9.19 0.37 23.17
CA THR A 278 -9.69 0.08 24.52
C THR A 278 -10.50 -1.22 24.54
N ASN A 279 -11.18 -1.55 23.44
CA ASN A 279 -11.79 -2.87 23.24
C ASN A 279 -10.74 -3.87 22.71
N SER A 280 -10.33 -4.82 23.54
CA SER A 280 -9.31 -5.83 23.19
C SER A 280 -9.87 -7.07 22.45
N ALA A 281 -11.18 -7.15 22.21
CA ALA A 281 -11.82 -8.30 21.58
C ALA A 281 -11.29 -8.53 20.14
N ARG A 282 -11.03 -9.78 19.80
CA ARG A 282 -10.54 -10.22 18.48
C ARG A 282 -11.57 -11.06 17.77
N ASP A 283 -12.76 -10.50 17.62
CA ASP A 283 -13.98 -11.20 17.21
C ASP A 283 -14.32 -11.02 15.73
N GLY A 284 -13.50 -10.28 14.98
CA GLY A 284 -13.80 -9.99 13.57
C GLY A 284 -14.93 -8.98 13.37
N SER A 285 -15.38 -8.30 14.44
CA SER A 285 -16.39 -7.24 14.34
C SER A 285 -15.85 -6.01 13.61
N TYR A 286 -16.74 -5.31 12.92
CA TYR A 286 -16.41 -4.01 12.33
C TYR A 286 -16.49 -2.93 13.41
N ARG A 287 -15.46 -2.10 13.50
CA ARG A 287 -15.34 -1.01 14.45
C ARG A 287 -15.26 0.31 13.71
N THR A 288 -16.10 1.24 14.11
CA THR A 288 -16.16 2.58 13.53
C THR A 288 -15.09 3.47 14.13
N VAL A 289 -14.43 4.27 13.30
CA VAL A 289 -13.40 5.20 13.73
C VAL A 289 -13.79 6.61 13.31
N GLN A 290 -13.67 7.54 14.24
CA GLN A 290 -13.85 8.95 14.01
C GLN A 290 -12.64 9.69 14.54
N ILE A 291 -12.15 10.65 13.74
CA ILE A 291 -11.09 11.55 14.15
C ILE A 291 -11.55 12.98 13.89
N SER A 292 -11.28 13.85 14.85
CA SER A 292 -11.51 15.28 14.72
C SER A 292 -10.26 16.04 15.10
N VAL A 293 -10.17 17.27 14.58
CA VAL A 293 -9.05 18.17 14.83
C VAL A 293 -9.59 19.47 15.41
N ALA A 294 -8.96 19.95 16.48
CA ALA A 294 -9.30 21.22 17.11
C ALA A 294 -9.16 22.39 16.10
N PRO A 295 -10.04 23.40 16.14
CA PRO A 295 -9.96 24.55 15.22
C PRO A 295 -8.59 25.24 15.27
N GLN A 296 -8.01 25.51 14.10
CA GLN A 296 -6.71 26.15 13.98
C GLN A 296 -6.83 27.57 13.43
N ARG A 297 -6.19 28.53 14.09
CA ARG A 297 -6.19 29.94 13.64
C ARG A 297 -5.50 30.05 12.28
N GLY A 298 -6.11 30.81 11.36
CA GLY A 298 -5.55 31.08 10.03
C GLY A 298 -5.84 30.01 8.96
N TYR A 299 -6.43 28.87 9.31
CA TYR A 299 -6.71 27.78 8.37
C TYR A 299 -8.21 27.60 8.04
N GLY A 300 -9.09 28.44 8.57
CA GLY A 300 -10.53 28.32 8.31
C GLY A 300 -11.12 27.01 8.85
N LYS A 301 -12.16 26.50 8.19
CA LYS A 301 -12.80 25.24 8.57
C LYS A 301 -11.92 24.07 8.12
N LEU A 302 -11.48 23.25 9.07
CA LEU A 302 -10.71 22.05 8.79
C LEU A 302 -11.63 20.89 8.40
N GLN A 303 -11.17 20.10 7.43
CA GLN A 303 -11.76 18.82 7.07
C GLN A 303 -10.72 17.73 7.34
N VAL A 304 -11.16 16.69 8.04
CA VAL A 304 -10.30 15.56 8.41
C VAL A 304 -10.77 14.33 7.65
N ARG A 305 -9.84 13.62 7.02
CA ARG A 305 -10.11 12.41 6.24
C ARG A 305 -9.23 11.27 6.71
N THR A 306 -9.85 10.14 7.01
CA THR A 306 -9.21 8.86 7.32
C THR A 306 -10.21 7.73 7.07
N ARG A 307 -9.80 6.47 7.23
CA ARG A 307 -10.70 5.31 7.13
C ARG A 307 -11.85 5.45 8.12
N THR A 308 -13.06 5.08 7.70
CA THR A 308 -14.28 5.21 8.53
C THR A 308 -14.41 4.10 9.58
N GLY A 309 -13.57 3.08 9.48
CA GLY A 309 -13.54 1.95 10.40
C GLY A 309 -12.63 0.84 9.90
N TYR A 310 -12.59 -0.25 10.65
CA TYR A 310 -11.77 -1.42 10.36
C TYR A 310 -12.39 -2.67 11.00
N TYR A 311 -12.00 -3.85 10.51
CA TYR A 311 -12.37 -5.10 11.14
C TYR A 311 -11.34 -5.48 12.21
N ALA A 312 -11.80 -5.77 13.43
CA ALA A 312 -10.94 -6.31 14.47
C ALA A 312 -10.27 -7.59 13.97
N ARG A 313 -8.96 -7.77 14.25
CA ARG A 313 -8.27 -9.00 13.85
C ARG A 313 -9.01 -10.20 14.47
N GLY A 314 -9.38 -11.18 13.65
CA GLY A 314 -9.98 -12.42 14.15
C GLY A 314 -9.00 -13.21 15.02
N PRO A 315 -9.46 -14.26 15.73
CA PRO A 315 -8.55 -15.17 16.40
C PRO A 315 -7.63 -15.75 15.33
N ALA A 316 -6.32 -15.76 15.60
CA ALA A 316 -5.38 -16.45 14.72
C ALA A 316 -5.87 -17.89 14.61
N LEU A 317 -6.16 -18.35 13.39
CA LEU A 317 -6.43 -19.77 13.15
C LEU A 317 -5.17 -20.51 13.61
N THR A 318 -5.23 -21.12 14.79
CA THR A 318 -4.17 -22.03 15.23
C THR A 318 -4.18 -23.15 14.21
N SER A 319 -3.17 -23.18 13.34
CA SER A 319 -2.98 -24.34 12.48
C SER A 319 -2.80 -25.53 13.41
N SER A 320 -3.80 -26.41 13.44
CA SER A 320 -3.65 -27.72 14.03
C SER A 320 -2.68 -28.46 13.11
N ALA A 321 -1.38 -28.33 13.40
CA ALA A 321 -0.39 -29.26 12.87
C ALA A 321 -0.89 -30.66 13.26
N GLY A 322 -1.32 -31.41 12.26
CA GLY A 322 -1.78 -32.76 12.41
C GLY A 322 -0.67 -33.58 13.06
N ALA A 323 -0.90 -34.01 14.29
CA ALA A 323 -0.26 -35.20 14.82
C ALA A 323 -0.83 -36.39 14.02
N GLY A 324 -0.16 -36.70 12.91
CA GLY A 324 -0.29 -37.99 12.24
C GLY A 324 0.68 -38.96 12.90
N ASN A 325 0.12 -39.98 13.56
CA ASN A 325 0.81 -41.19 14.00
C ASN A 325 1.48 -41.93 12.84
#